data_AF-A0A848LKH1-F1
#
_entry.id   AF-A0A848LKH1-F1
#
_cell.length_a   1.000
_cell.length_b   1.000
_cell.length_c   1.000
_cell.angle_alpha   90.00
_cell.angle_beta   90.00
_cell.angle_gamma   90.00
#
_symmetry.space_group_name_H-M   'P 1'
#
loop_
_entity.id
_entity.type
_entity.pdbx_description
1 polymer ?
#
loop_
_entity_poly.entity_id
_entity_poly.type
_entity_poly.pdbx_seq_one_letter_code
_entity_poly.pdbx_strand_id
1 'polypeptide(L)'
;MGGVLMRRGGYRQREVDEERLVHQFPGLDRKAVGAFFTPAPLVERTLALALTHLGEGPLTVVDPACGAGAFLTAAARLRPDARLCGLELDPEVARVCQARVPGADVRAGDALRGGLEPLLAATPPEHRELWVGNPPYNGTSPVLKDARTYARLRALLPLALPPGTSLRDDFAFFLLVAAHRLVSRPGVLAFITPATLLDAFLYAPLRQSLLGTLALREVVDLGPGVFRGTQVRTCITVWSSLPGPRATPRFERQDGQRQDFTPAAPEWRLVPTAPEAEELDARWRAEGEPLTTLVPVSLPGVKTRFDELLVDADPDRLMARLRAFAMTREEELPDFARAHGLPEELLPKLRALKAGPPLSVDPCYVRPFFRYGGARHRGTLPPEARAYCYLDRRLIPRGDHRLRGPYDPHLGAVKLLFNVRELPLSAALLEDEGCVHDHRHARFAPLYVPQRLRDEGLLVTRSVSTLGELGPLVPNLSPRGQAWAESLGGPLPAFRALVNFLNGPEVQDIWAPAFGASRVVPVPLKDLEAK
;
A
#
# COMPACT_ATOMS: atom_id res chain seq x y z
N MET A 1 -54.76 48.91 -10.54
CA MET A 1 -53.51 48.83 -11.31
C MET A 1 -52.35 49.17 -10.37
N GLY A 2 -51.29 48.35 -10.37
CA GLY A 2 -49.98 48.70 -9.83
C GLY A 2 -49.69 48.37 -8.35
N GLY A 3 -49.68 47.09 -7.97
CA GLY A 3 -49.09 46.65 -6.70
C GLY A 3 -47.58 46.45 -6.83
N VAL A 4 -46.80 47.15 -6.01
CA VAL A 4 -45.32 47.11 -5.99
C VAL A 4 -44.85 45.79 -5.36
N LEU A 5 -44.17 44.98 -6.16
CA LEU A 5 -43.57 43.69 -5.79
C LEU A 5 -42.27 43.94 -4.99
N MET A 6 -42.30 43.73 -3.68
CA MET A 6 -41.09 43.64 -2.85
C MET A 6 -40.29 42.37 -3.25
N ARG A 7 -39.16 42.56 -3.94
CA ARG A 7 -38.23 41.48 -4.28
C ARG A 7 -37.54 40.95 -3.01
N ARG A 8 -37.81 39.68 -2.67
CA ARG A 8 -36.96 38.87 -1.77
C ARG A 8 -35.57 38.74 -2.40
N GLY A 9 -34.57 39.39 -1.80
CA GLY A 9 -33.16 39.21 -2.15
C GLY A 9 -32.66 37.84 -1.71
N GLY A 10 -32.47 36.93 -2.66
CA GLY A 10 -31.85 35.64 -2.41
C GLY A 10 -30.37 35.80 -2.05
N TYR A 11 -29.97 35.29 -0.89
CA TYR A 11 -28.57 34.99 -0.57
C TYR A 11 -28.06 33.94 -1.56
N ARG A 12 -27.31 34.37 -2.58
CA ARG A 12 -26.52 33.46 -3.43
C ARG A 12 -25.38 32.89 -2.57
N GLN A 13 -25.46 31.59 -2.30
CA GLN A 13 -24.38 30.79 -1.69
C GLN A 13 -23.07 31.05 -2.45
N ARG A 14 -22.02 31.50 -1.74
CA ARG A 14 -20.66 31.32 -2.22
C ARG A 14 -20.28 29.88 -1.89
N GLU A 15 -20.38 28.97 -2.85
CA GLU A 15 -19.67 27.70 -2.79
C GLU A 15 -18.19 28.00 -2.53
N VAL A 16 -17.67 27.50 -1.40
CA VAL A 16 -16.26 27.66 -1.06
C VAL A 16 -15.49 26.63 -1.87
N ASP A 17 -14.78 27.12 -2.87
CA ASP A 17 -13.96 26.30 -3.75
C ASP A 17 -12.68 25.87 -3.01
N GLU A 18 -12.66 24.64 -2.51
CA GLU A 18 -11.46 24.02 -1.92
C GLU A 18 -10.26 24.01 -2.91
N GLU A 19 -10.51 24.09 -4.24
CA GLU A 19 -9.47 24.24 -5.26
C GLU A 19 -8.89 25.66 -5.33
N ARG A 20 -9.56 26.67 -4.77
CA ARG A 20 -8.96 28.02 -4.65
C ARG A 20 -8.00 28.13 -3.47
N LEU A 21 -8.27 27.41 -2.37
CA LEU A 21 -7.36 27.34 -1.22
C LEU A 21 -6.04 26.65 -1.60
N VAL A 22 -6.11 25.66 -2.48
CA VAL A 22 -4.98 25.02 -3.16
C VAL A 22 -3.97 26.03 -3.74
N HIS A 23 -4.43 27.13 -4.33
CA HIS A 23 -3.56 28.14 -4.94
C HIS A 23 -2.94 29.13 -3.95
N GLN A 24 -3.42 29.16 -2.70
CA GLN A 24 -2.89 30.03 -1.65
C GLN A 24 -1.64 29.47 -0.97
N PHE A 25 -1.31 28.19 -1.21
CA PHE A 25 -0.13 27.53 -0.63
C PHE A 25 0.76 26.86 -1.69
N PRO A 26 1.45 27.64 -2.55
CA PRO A 26 2.30 27.09 -3.61
C PRO A 26 3.58 26.41 -3.07
N GLY A 27 3.98 26.66 -1.82
CA GLY A 27 5.18 26.07 -1.19
C GLY A 27 4.98 24.72 -0.50
N LEU A 28 3.74 24.23 -0.37
CA LEU A 28 3.44 22.93 0.25
C LEU A 28 3.61 21.80 -0.79
N ASP A 29 4.65 20.99 -0.63
CA ASP A 29 4.78 19.75 -1.42
C ASP A 29 3.72 18.73 -0.93
N ARG A 30 2.57 18.75 -1.61
CA ARG A 30 1.43 17.87 -1.32
C ARG A 30 1.76 16.39 -1.39
N LYS A 31 2.73 16.00 -2.22
CA LYS A 31 3.18 14.60 -2.30
C LYS A 31 4.05 14.23 -1.11
N ALA A 32 4.90 15.14 -0.64
CA ALA A 32 5.74 14.92 0.53
C ALA A 32 4.96 14.93 1.86
N VAL A 33 3.91 15.76 1.96
CA VAL A 33 3.10 15.92 3.18
C VAL A 33 1.85 15.03 3.17
N GLY A 34 1.38 14.59 2.00
CA GLY A 34 0.20 13.71 1.87
C GLY A 34 -1.13 14.38 2.21
N ALA A 35 -1.18 15.72 2.21
CA ALA A 35 -2.36 16.51 2.55
C ALA A 35 -3.14 16.94 1.29
N PHE A 36 -4.43 16.60 1.24
CA PHE A 36 -5.37 17.01 0.20
C PHE A 36 -6.56 17.72 0.82
N PHE A 37 -7.02 18.80 0.20
CA PHE A 37 -8.26 19.46 0.62
C PHE A 37 -9.45 18.54 0.33
N THR A 38 -10.21 18.23 1.38
CA THR A 38 -11.35 17.32 1.29
C THR A 38 -12.55 18.03 0.67
N PRO A 39 -13.10 17.52 -0.45
CA PRO A 39 -14.30 18.09 -1.06
C PRO A 39 -15.47 18.22 -0.07
N ALA A 40 -16.16 19.37 -0.09
CA ALA A 40 -17.28 19.64 0.81
C ALA A 40 -18.37 18.55 0.84
N PRO A 41 -18.79 17.94 -0.29
CA PRO A 41 -19.78 16.87 -0.26
C PRO A 41 -19.33 15.64 0.55
N LEU A 42 -18.04 15.33 0.57
CA LEU A 42 -17.51 14.23 1.37
C LEU A 42 -17.47 14.57 2.86
N VAL A 43 -17.07 15.80 3.19
CA VAL A 43 -17.08 16.30 4.57
C VAL A 43 -18.48 16.22 5.16
N GLU A 44 -19.47 16.76 4.43
CA GLU A 44 -20.88 16.75 4.84
C GLU A 44 -21.40 15.32 4.98
N ARG A 45 -21.07 14.43 4.05
CA ARG A 45 -21.43 13.02 4.11
C ARG A 45 -20.83 12.30 5.31
N THR A 46 -19.53 12.47 5.57
CA THR A 46 -18.86 11.86 6.72
C THR A 46 -19.47 12.35 8.04
N LEU A 47 -19.75 13.64 8.17
CA LEU A 47 -20.41 14.20 9.35
C LEU A 47 -21.83 13.68 9.51
N ALA A 48 -22.62 13.62 8.44
CA ALA A 48 -23.98 13.08 8.47
C ALA A 48 -24.00 11.63 8.98
N LEU A 49 -23.11 10.78 8.47
CA LEU A 49 -22.95 9.40 8.94
C LEU A 49 -22.48 9.31 10.39
N ALA A 50 -21.62 10.22 10.85
CA ALA A 50 -21.13 10.19 12.22
C ALA A 50 -22.21 10.62 13.23
N LEU A 51 -22.98 11.66 12.90
CA LEU A 51 -23.98 12.26 13.78
C LEU A 51 -25.14 11.31 14.07
N THR A 52 -25.49 10.40 13.15
CA THR A 52 -26.52 9.35 13.39
C THR A 52 -26.15 8.40 14.53
N HIS A 53 -24.88 8.33 14.93
CA HIS A 53 -24.39 7.43 15.96
C HIS A 53 -23.95 8.13 17.25
N LEU A 54 -23.96 9.47 17.30
CA LEU A 54 -23.44 10.25 18.42
C LEU A 54 -24.47 10.41 19.56
N GLY A 55 -25.76 10.30 19.24
CA GLY A 55 -26.89 10.57 20.15
C GLY A 55 -27.01 12.03 20.57
N GLU A 56 -28.02 12.35 21.39
CA GLU A 56 -28.25 13.69 21.93
C GLU A 56 -27.21 14.09 22.99
N GLY A 57 -26.95 15.39 23.13
CA GLY A 57 -26.12 15.97 24.20
C GLY A 57 -24.96 16.84 23.71
N PRO A 58 -24.23 17.46 24.66
CA PRO A 58 -23.12 18.36 24.37
C PRO A 58 -21.95 17.62 23.72
N LEU A 59 -21.25 18.31 22.83
CA LEU A 59 -20.30 17.70 21.90
C LEU A 59 -18.99 18.48 21.83
N THR A 60 -17.88 17.75 21.75
CA THR A 60 -16.61 18.28 21.26
C THR A 60 -16.23 17.58 19.96
N VAL A 61 -16.09 18.35 18.89
CA VAL A 61 -15.61 17.87 17.59
C VAL A 61 -14.10 18.05 17.54
N VAL A 62 -13.38 16.98 17.22
CA VAL A 62 -11.92 16.96 17.14
C VAL A 62 -11.51 16.60 15.72
N ASP A 63 -10.78 17.51 15.07
CA ASP A 63 -10.08 17.24 13.82
C ASP A 63 -8.56 17.28 14.06
N PRO A 64 -7.88 16.12 14.10
CA PRO A 64 -6.48 16.04 14.48
C PRO A 64 -5.50 16.41 13.35
N ALA A 65 -6.01 16.62 12.13
CA ALA A 65 -5.23 17.04 10.97
C ALA A 65 -6.09 17.99 10.13
N CYS A 66 -6.44 19.13 10.73
CA CYS A 66 -7.59 19.92 10.31
C CYS A 66 -7.42 20.68 8.99
N GLY A 67 -6.20 20.78 8.45
CA GLY A 67 -5.92 21.52 7.23
C GLY A 67 -6.49 22.93 7.31
N ALA A 68 -7.12 23.41 6.24
CA ALA A 68 -7.84 24.69 6.25
C ALA A 68 -9.25 24.62 6.86
N GLY A 69 -9.55 23.64 7.70
CA GLY A 69 -10.76 23.62 8.54
C GLY A 69 -12.05 23.19 7.84
N ALA A 70 -11.97 22.33 6.80
CA ALA A 70 -13.17 21.90 6.07
C ALA A 70 -14.18 21.18 6.97
N PHE A 71 -13.74 20.19 7.75
CA PHE A 71 -14.57 19.48 8.73
C PHE A 71 -15.08 20.39 9.84
N LEU A 72 -14.21 21.23 10.42
CA LEU A 72 -14.61 22.16 11.48
C LEU A 72 -15.64 23.19 11.00
N THR A 73 -15.52 23.67 9.75
CA THR A 73 -16.49 24.58 9.14
C THR A 73 -17.86 23.93 9.01
N ALA A 74 -17.91 22.69 8.51
CA ALA A 74 -19.16 21.96 8.37
C ALA A 74 -19.75 21.58 9.73
N ALA A 75 -18.91 21.17 10.69
CA ALA A 75 -19.33 20.88 12.05
C ALA A 75 -19.92 22.11 12.75
N ALA A 76 -19.32 23.29 12.61
CA ALA A 76 -19.85 24.55 13.15
C ALA A 76 -21.27 24.87 12.66
N ARG A 77 -21.59 24.50 11.42
CA ARG A 77 -22.91 24.70 10.83
C ARG A 77 -23.94 23.70 11.35
N LEU A 78 -23.55 22.43 11.46
CA LEU A 78 -24.44 21.34 11.86
C LEU A 78 -24.65 21.27 13.38
N ARG A 79 -23.65 21.66 14.16
CA ARG A 79 -23.64 21.67 15.63
C ARG A 79 -23.06 22.98 16.15
N PRO A 80 -23.82 24.09 16.08
CA PRO A 80 -23.34 25.40 16.53
C PRO A 80 -23.01 25.48 18.02
N ASP A 81 -23.54 24.54 18.80
CA ASP A 81 -23.32 24.36 20.24
C ASP A 81 -22.06 23.55 20.58
N ALA A 82 -21.44 22.90 19.58
CA ALA A 82 -20.28 22.06 19.82
C ALA A 82 -19.01 22.89 20.06
N ARG A 83 -18.17 22.40 20.96
CA ARG A 83 -16.77 22.85 21.04
C ARG A 83 -16.00 22.27 19.86
N LEU A 84 -15.28 23.11 19.12
CA LEU A 84 -14.54 22.69 17.94
C LEU A 84 -13.03 22.76 18.20
N CYS A 85 -12.31 21.68 17.94
CA CYS A 85 -10.87 21.55 18.16
C CYS A 85 -10.17 21.14 16.87
N GLY A 86 -9.18 21.92 16.46
CA GLY A 86 -8.34 21.62 15.30
C GLY A 86 -6.87 21.54 15.68
N LEU A 87 -6.18 20.53 15.18
CA LEU A 87 -4.72 20.51 15.18
C LEU A 87 -4.22 20.44 13.73
N GLU A 88 -3.22 21.24 13.40
CA GLU A 88 -2.57 21.23 12.09
C GLU A 88 -1.05 21.29 12.26
N LEU A 89 -0.32 20.55 11.44
CA LEU A 89 1.14 20.47 11.53
C LEU A 89 1.79 21.78 11.05
N ASP A 90 1.23 22.39 10.00
CA ASP A 90 1.72 23.65 9.44
C ASP A 90 1.09 24.87 10.15
N PRO A 91 1.88 25.74 10.80
CA PRO A 91 1.34 26.91 11.52
C PRO A 91 0.58 27.91 10.65
N GLU A 92 0.95 28.08 9.38
CA GLU A 92 0.26 29.01 8.47
C GLU A 92 -1.10 28.45 8.05
N VAL A 93 -1.16 27.14 7.75
CA VAL A 93 -2.44 26.46 7.46
C VAL A 93 -3.36 26.49 8.69
N ALA A 94 -2.81 26.28 9.89
CA ALA A 94 -3.54 26.40 11.15
C ALA A 94 -4.16 27.80 11.32
N ARG A 95 -3.40 28.87 11.01
CA ARG A 95 -3.90 30.26 11.01
C ARG A 95 -5.07 30.45 10.05
N VAL A 96 -4.99 29.89 8.84
CA VAL A 96 -6.08 29.96 7.87
C VAL A 96 -7.33 29.23 8.36
N CYS A 97 -7.17 28.06 8.97
CA CYS A 97 -8.25 27.33 9.62
C CYS A 97 -8.92 28.15 10.74
N GLN A 98 -8.12 28.74 11.64
CA GLN A 98 -8.62 29.58 12.72
C GLN A 98 -9.40 30.81 12.20
N ALA A 99 -8.91 31.44 11.12
CA ALA A 99 -9.60 32.57 10.50
C ALA A 99 -10.92 32.15 9.82
N ARG A 100 -10.95 30.94 9.24
CA ARG A 100 -12.15 30.36 8.61
C ARG A 100 -13.20 29.94 9.65
N VAL A 101 -12.78 29.49 10.83
CA VAL A 101 -13.65 29.02 11.91
C VAL A 101 -13.29 29.73 13.23
N PRO A 102 -13.66 31.02 13.40
CA PRO A 102 -13.24 31.80 14.57
C PRO A 102 -13.69 31.24 15.93
N GLY A 103 -14.75 30.43 15.97
CA GLY A 103 -15.24 29.77 17.18
C GLY A 103 -14.53 28.47 17.56
N ALA A 104 -13.58 27.99 16.74
CA ALA A 104 -12.77 26.81 17.06
C ALA A 104 -11.50 27.16 17.84
N ASP A 105 -11.01 26.23 18.66
CA ASP A 105 -9.65 26.24 19.23
C ASP A 105 -8.74 25.47 18.26
N VAL A 106 -8.04 26.22 17.39
CA VAL A 106 -7.12 25.65 16.40
C VAL A 106 -5.67 25.90 16.83
N ARG A 107 -4.85 24.85 16.83
CA ARG A 107 -3.44 24.93 17.23
C ARG A 107 -2.52 24.34 16.18
N ALA A 108 -1.29 24.84 16.15
CA ALA A 108 -0.21 24.23 15.41
C ALA A 108 0.46 23.14 16.26
N GLY A 109 0.64 21.94 15.72
CA GLY A 109 1.30 20.85 16.41
C GLY A 109 1.19 19.50 15.69
N ASP A 110 1.94 18.52 16.17
CA ASP A 110 1.98 17.19 15.60
C ASP A 110 1.11 16.22 16.42
N ALA A 111 -0.01 15.79 15.83
CA ALA A 111 -0.96 14.88 16.45
C ALA A 111 -0.34 13.55 16.92
N LEU A 112 0.68 13.06 16.20
CA LEU A 112 1.36 11.81 16.50
C LEU A 112 2.52 11.99 17.49
N ARG A 113 2.88 13.24 17.82
CA ARG A 113 3.85 13.63 18.86
C ARG A 113 3.23 14.26 20.10
N GLY A 114 1.91 14.19 20.22
CA GLY A 114 1.21 14.65 21.40
C GLY A 114 0.82 16.13 21.37
N GLY A 115 0.60 16.69 20.17
CA GLY A 115 0.08 18.04 20.03
C GLY A 115 -1.41 18.16 20.39
N LEU A 116 -2.14 17.05 20.52
CA LEU A 116 -3.58 17.05 20.77
C LEU A 116 -3.91 17.26 22.26
N GLU A 117 -3.03 16.87 23.17
CA GLU A 117 -3.35 16.78 24.59
C GLU A 117 -3.79 18.10 25.20
N PRO A 118 -3.23 19.27 24.85
CA PRO A 118 -3.76 20.56 25.31
C PRO A 118 -5.21 20.82 24.87
N LEU A 119 -5.59 20.41 23.65
CA LEU A 119 -6.96 20.55 23.14
C LEU A 119 -7.93 19.58 23.82
N LEU A 120 -7.47 18.35 24.07
CA LEU A 120 -8.25 17.26 24.64
C LEU A 120 -8.41 17.38 26.17
N ALA A 121 -7.45 17.97 26.86
CA ALA A 121 -7.50 18.23 28.29
C ALA A 121 -8.55 19.30 28.64
N ALA A 122 -8.79 20.23 27.72
CA ALA A 122 -9.83 21.26 27.85
C ALA A 122 -11.24 20.76 27.47
N THR A 123 -11.40 19.48 27.12
CA THR A 123 -12.70 18.93 26.77
C THR A 123 -13.55 18.69 28.03
N PRO A 124 -14.76 19.25 28.14
CA PRO A 124 -15.60 19.06 29.31
C PRO A 124 -15.97 17.58 29.54
N PRO A 125 -16.05 17.11 30.80
CA PRO A 125 -16.34 15.71 31.12
C PRO A 125 -17.66 15.19 30.52
N GLU A 126 -18.69 16.03 30.49
CA GLU A 126 -20.02 15.74 29.96
C GLU A 126 -20.11 15.73 28.44
N HIS A 127 -19.12 16.31 27.74
CA HIS A 127 -19.08 16.31 26.28
C HIS A 127 -18.71 14.91 25.76
N ARG A 128 -19.50 14.41 24.81
CA ARG A 128 -19.07 13.33 23.92
C ARG A 128 -18.03 13.85 22.94
N GLU A 129 -17.15 12.98 22.45
CA GLU A 129 -16.16 13.34 21.43
C GLU A 129 -16.57 12.82 20.05
N LEU A 130 -16.54 13.68 19.04
CA LEU A 130 -16.68 13.32 17.63
C LEU A 130 -15.34 13.58 16.93
N TRP A 131 -14.63 12.52 16.64
CA TRP A 131 -13.36 12.56 15.91
C TRP A 131 -13.64 12.46 14.41
N VAL A 132 -13.28 13.49 13.66
CA VAL A 132 -13.49 13.57 12.21
C VAL A 132 -12.23 14.01 11.51
N GLY A 133 -12.10 13.70 10.22
CA GLY A 133 -10.96 14.17 9.46
C GLY A 133 -10.60 13.31 8.25
N ASN A 134 -9.59 13.79 7.54
CA ASN A 134 -8.90 13.09 6.48
C ASN A 134 -7.40 13.05 6.84
N PRO A 135 -6.96 12.12 7.70
CA PRO A 135 -5.56 12.05 8.13
C PRO A 135 -4.61 11.80 6.95
N PRO A 136 -3.31 12.17 7.06
CA PRO A 136 -2.35 12.05 5.97
C PRO A 136 -2.06 10.60 5.56
N TYR A 137 -1.87 10.37 4.26
CA TYR A 137 -1.57 9.06 3.67
C TYR A 137 -0.08 8.93 3.36
N ASN A 138 0.77 9.06 4.38
CA ASN A 138 2.23 9.06 4.23
C ASN A 138 2.88 7.92 4.97
N GLY A 139 3.76 7.18 4.29
CA GLY A 139 4.55 6.10 4.89
C GLY A 139 6.03 6.38 5.09
N THR A 140 6.44 7.61 4.86
CA THR A 140 7.84 8.06 4.97
C THR A 140 7.99 9.35 5.80
N SER A 141 6.95 9.70 6.56
CA SER A 141 6.93 10.88 7.42
C SER A 141 8.08 10.87 8.44
N PRO A 142 8.52 12.04 8.94
CA PRO A 142 9.57 12.12 9.97
C PRO A 142 9.22 11.32 11.23
N VAL A 143 7.94 11.27 11.61
CA VAL A 143 7.43 10.51 12.76
C VAL A 143 7.74 9.01 12.62
N LEU A 144 7.58 8.44 11.42
CA LEU A 144 7.84 7.01 11.16
C LEU A 144 9.33 6.65 11.10
N LYS A 145 10.21 7.66 11.04
CA LYS A 145 11.68 7.50 11.07
C LYS A 145 12.26 7.66 12.48
N ASP A 146 11.52 8.31 13.38
CA ASP A 146 11.87 8.47 14.78
C ASP A 146 11.53 7.20 15.57
N ALA A 147 12.57 6.45 15.97
CA ALA A 147 12.42 5.15 16.63
C ALA A 147 11.62 5.23 17.95
N ARG A 148 11.78 6.29 18.74
CA ARG A 148 11.09 6.44 20.03
C ARG A 148 9.62 6.76 19.82
N THR A 149 9.32 7.70 18.93
CA THR A 149 7.94 8.07 18.59
C THR A 149 7.22 6.88 17.95
N TYR A 150 7.86 6.21 16.99
CA TYR A 150 7.31 5.01 16.36
C TYR A 150 7.03 3.89 17.36
N ALA A 151 7.95 3.59 18.29
CA ALA A 151 7.73 2.58 19.32
C ALA A 151 6.52 2.90 20.21
N ARG A 152 6.38 4.16 20.63
CA ARG A 152 5.21 4.64 21.41
C ARG A 152 3.90 4.45 20.65
N LEU A 153 3.86 4.87 19.39
CA LEU A 153 2.66 4.73 18.55
C LEU A 153 2.34 3.26 18.26
N ARG A 154 3.37 2.44 18.01
CA ARG A 154 3.24 1.01 17.77
C ARG A 154 2.71 0.25 18.99
N ALA A 155 2.99 0.74 20.20
CA ALA A 155 2.46 0.18 21.45
C ALA A 155 0.93 0.33 21.59
N LEU A 156 0.30 1.26 20.85
CA LEU A 156 -1.16 1.37 20.79
C LEU A 156 -1.81 0.18 20.08
N LEU A 157 -1.04 -0.62 19.35
CA LEU A 157 -1.49 -1.84 18.67
C LEU A 157 -0.85 -3.08 19.34
N PRO A 158 -1.47 -3.71 20.34
CA PRO A 158 -0.86 -4.82 21.08
C PRO A 158 -0.92 -6.17 20.33
N LEU A 159 -0.85 -6.17 19.01
CA LEU A 159 -0.93 -7.35 18.14
C LEU A 159 0.30 -7.45 17.24
N ALA A 160 0.73 -8.67 16.91
CA ALA A 160 1.84 -8.89 15.99
C ALA A 160 1.43 -8.49 14.55
N LEU A 161 2.38 -7.92 13.80
CA LEU A 161 2.18 -7.68 12.37
C LEU A 161 2.58 -8.93 11.58
N PRO A 162 2.03 -9.10 10.35
CA PRO A 162 2.48 -10.16 9.46
C PRO A 162 4.01 -10.18 9.30
N PRO A 163 4.66 -11.36 9.25
CA PRO A 163 6.11 -11.45 9.11
C PRO A 163 6.65 -10.64 7.92
N GLY A 164 7.79 -9.97 8.13
CA GLY A 164 8.43 -9.15 7.09
C GLY A 164 7.71 -7.84 6.76
N THR A 165 6.72 -7.44 7.55
CA THR A 165 5.99 -6.18 7.38
C THR A 165 6.22 -5.19 8.52
N SER A 166 5.90 -3.93 8.28
CA SER A 166 5.86 -2.87 9.30
C SER A 166 4.72 -1.92 9.02
N LEU A 167 3.99 -1.50 10.05
CA LEU A 167 2.91 -0.53 9.95
C LEU A 167 3.53 0.86 9.78
N ARG A 168 3.60 1.35 8.55
CA ARG A 168 4.27 2.61 8.21
C ARG A 168 3.31 3.50 7.45
N ASP A 169 2.13 3.76 7.99
CA ASP A 169 1.19 4.69 7.38
C ASP A 169 0.61 5.57 8.48
N ASP A 170 0.75 6.88 8.33
CA ASP A 170 0.33 7.84 9.36
C ASP A 170 -1.14 7.67 9.73
N PHE A 171 -2.05 7.51 8.74
CA PHE A 171 -3.49 7.33 8.98
C PHE A 171 -3.81 6.20 9.97
N ALA A 172 -3.01 5.12 9.98
CA ALA A 172 -3.20 4.01 10.90
C ALA A 172 -2.96 4.43 12.35
N PHE A 173 -1.97 5.29 12.58
CA PHE A 173 -1.67 5.84 13.90
C PHE A 173 -2.68 6.90 14.35
N PHE A 174 -3.23 7.68 13.42
CA PHE A 174 -4.36 8.57 13.72
C PHE A 174 -5.59 7.77 14.20
N LEU A 175 -5.91 6.65 13.54
CA LEU A 175 -6.97 5.74 13.98
C LEU A 175 -6.70 5.17 15.38
N LEU A 176 -5.47 4.73 15.65
CA LEU A 176 -5.09 4.18 16.96
C LEU A 176 -5.14 5.22 18.08
N VAL A 177 -4.67 6.45 17.83
CA VAL A 177 -4.75 7.56 18.80
C VAL A 177 -6.20 7.88 19.15
N ALA A 178 -7.06 8.04 18.13
CA ALA A 178 -8.48 8.30 18.34
C ALA A 178 -9.17 7.14 19.07
N ALA A 179 -8.95 5.89 18.62
CA ALA A 179 -9.54 4.72 19.25
C ALA A 179 -9.11 4.57 20.72
N HIS A 180 -7.84 4.82 21.04
CA HIS A 180 -7.35 4.75 22.42
C HIS A 180 -7.98 5.83 23.31
N ARG A 181 -8.13 7.06 22.80
CA ARG A 181 -8.84 8.14 23.52
C ARG A 181 -10.28 7.74 23.82
N LEU A 182 -10.97 7.21 22.81
CA LEU A 182 -12.38 6.85 22.86
C LEU A 182 -12.72 5.70 23.82
N VAL A 183 -11.73 4.93 24.31
CA VAL A 183 -11.89 3.99 25.43
C VAL A 183 -12.31 4.70 26.71
N SER A 184 -11.65 5.83 27.00
CA SER A 184 -11.85 6.59 28.24
C SER A 184 -12.87 7.72 28.10
N ARG A 185 -13.12 8.16 26.86
CA ARG A 185 -13.96 9.31 26.52
C ARG A 185 -14.94 8.89 25.43
N PRO A 186 -16.08 8.28 25.81
CA PRO A 186 -16.99 7.69 24.84
C PRO A 186 -17.46 8.66 23.76
N GLY A 187 -17.54 8.18 22.52
CA GLY A 187 -17.81 9.02 21.37
C GLY A 187 -17.85 8.27 20.05
N VAL A 188 -17.72 9.02 18.96
CA VAL A 188 -17.75 8.53 17.58
C VAL A 188 -16.48 8.94 16.85
N LEU A 189 -15.95 8.07 16.00
CA LEU A 189 -14.82 8.29 15.12
C LEU A 189 -15.25 8.08 13.68
N ALA A 190 -15.09 9.08 12.82
CA ALA A 190 -15.43 9.04 11.41
C ALA A 190 -14.32 9.66 10.56
N PHE A 191 -13.46 8.81 9.98
CA PHE A 191 -12.36 9.25 9.14
C PHE A 191 -12.53 8.83 7.68
N ILE A 192 -11.94 9.64 6.80
CA ILE A 192 -11.66 9.27 5.41
C ILE A 192 -10.22 8.73 5.36
N THR A 193 -10.05 7.48 4.92
CA THR A 193 -8.73 6.81 4.87
C THR A 193 -8.54 6.08 3.55
N PRO A 194 -7.32 5.59 3.22
CA PRO A 194 -7.14 4.71 2.07
C PRO A 194 -7.98 3.43 2.22
N ALA A 195 -8.55 2.97 1.11
CA ALA A 195 -9.37 1.76 1.08
C ALA A 195 -8.55 0.48 1.36
N THR A 196 -7.22 0.57 1.37
CA THR A 196 -6.35 -0.53 1.83
C THR A 196 -6.65 -0.92 3.28
N LEU A 197 -7.16 0.01 4.11
CA LEU A 197 -7.67 -0.31 5.44
C LEU A 197 -8.72 -1.43 5.41
N LEU A 198 -9.55 -1.49 4.37
CA LEU A 198 -10.72 -2.38 4.32
C LEU A 198 -10.33 -3.86 4.27
N ASP A 199 -9.30 -4.22 3.50
CA ASP A 199 -9.00 -5.62 3.19
C ASP A 199 -7.52 -5.99 3.06
N ALA A 200 -6.59 -5.03 2.98
CA ALA A 200 -5.18 -5.38 2.81
C ALA A 200 -4.66 -6.18 4.01
N PHE A 201 -3.88 -7.22 3.74
CA PHE A 201 -3.39 -8.16 4.77
C PHE A 201 -2.62 -7.47 5.90
N LEU A 202 -1.88 -6.40 5.58
CA LEU A 202 -1.05 -5.64 6.51
C LEU A 202 -1.89 -5.10 7.69
N TYR A 203 -3.11 -4.64 7.43
CA TYR A 203 -3.95 -3.99 8.43
C TYR A 203 -4.91 -4.94 9.15
N ALA A 204 -4.82 -6.26 8.96
CA ALA A 204 -5.65 -7.21 9.70
C ALA A 204 -5.52 -7.05 11.24
N PRO A 205 -4.31 -6.89 11.81
CA PRO A 205 -4.16 -6.61 13.25
C PRO A 205 -4.75 -5.25 13.66
N LEU A 206 -4.63 -4.23 12.81
CA LEU A 206 -5.23 -2.91 13.07
C LEU A 206 -6.76 -3.01 13.14
N ARG A 207 -7.38 -3.65 12.15
CA ARG A 207 -8.83 -3.89 12.12
C ARG A 207 -9.30 -4.68 13.34
N GLN A 208 -8.57 -5.74 13.71
CA GLN A 208 -8.84 -6.52 14.92
C GLN A 208 -8.80 -5.64 16.18
N SER A 209 -7.77 -4.81 16.32
CA SER A 209 -7.63 -3.90 17.46
C SER A 209 -8.78 -2.90 17.52
N LEU A 210 -9.15 -2.30 16.38
CA LEU A 210 -10.26 -1.35 16.30
C LEU A 210 -11.60 -2.01 16.66
N LEU A 211 -11.88 -3.22 16.16
CA LEU A 211 -13.12 -3.98 16.47
C LEU A 211 -13.16 -4.48 17.93
N GLY A 212 -11.99 -4.68 18.54
CA GLY A 212 -11.87 -5.00 19.96
C GLY A 212 -12.21 -3.80 20.85
N THR A 213 -11.91 -2.59 20.40
CA THR A 213 -12.07 -1.34 21.15
C THR A 213 -13.36 -0.59 20.85
N LEU A 214 -13.82 -0.61 19.60
CA LEU A 214 -14.93 0.18 19.08
C LEU A 214 -15.95 -0.72 18.35
N ALA A 215 -17.20 -0.28 18.30
CA ALA A 215 -18.20 -0.86 17.42
C ALA A 215 -18.12 -0.19 16.04
N LEU A 216 -17.84 -0.97 14.98
CA LEU A 216 -17.99 -0.51 13.61
C LEU A 216 -19.48 -0.28 13.31
N ARG A 217 -19.82 0.85 12.69
CA ARG A 217 -21.21 1.21 12.35
C ARG A 217 -21.43 1.29 10.85
N GLU A 218 -20.60 2.06 10.16
CA GLU A 218 -20.75 2.35 8.74
C GLU A 218 -19.41 2.24 8.03
N VAL A 219 -19.42 1.68 6.83
CA VAL A 219 -18.31 1.70 5.89
C VAL A 219 -18.82 2.16 4.54
N VAL A 220 -18.17 3.14 3.93
CA VAL A 220 -18.45 3.59 2.56
C VAL A 220 -17.20 3.42 1.72
N ASP A 221 -17.23 2.56 0.71
CA ASP A 221 -16.18 2.50 -0.31
C ASP A 221 -16.44 3.61 -1.35
N LEU A 222 -15.58 4.63 -1.36
CA LEU A 222 -15.71 5.77 -2.25
C LEU A 222 -15.15 5.49 -3.65
N GLY A 223 -14.45 4.36 -3.84
CA GLY A 223 -13.78 4.04 -5.09
C GLY A 223 -12.55 4.92 -5.37
N PRO A 224 -11.97 4.83 -6.58
CA PRO A 224 -10.82 5.65 -7.00
C PRO A 224 -11.25 7.05 -7.47
N GLY A 225 -10.30 8.00 -7.48
CA GLY A 225 -10.47 9.29 -8.16
C GLY A 225 -11.26 10.36 -7.40
N VAL A 226 -11.58 10.10 -6.13
CA VAL A 226 -12.34 11.01 -5.26
C VAL A 226 -11.60 12.33 -5.00
N PHE A 227 -10.27 12.26 -4.87
CA PHE A 227 -9.39 13.43 -4.74
C PHE A 227 -8.69 13.69 -6.06
N ARG A 228 -8.88 14.91 -6.62
CA ARG A 228 -8.32 15.29 -7.92
C ARG A 228 -6.80 15.06 -7.98
N GLY A 229 -6.34 14.50 -9.09
CA GLY A 229 -4.92 14.22 -9.31
C GLY A 229 -4.39 12.97 -8.60
N THR A 230 -5.25 12.16 -7.99
CA THR A 230 -4.87 10.88 -7.35
C THR A 230 -5.70 9.71 -7.87
N GLN A 231 -5.10 8.52 -7.86
CA GLN A 231 -5.75 7.24 -8.19
C GLN A 231 -5.98 6.38 -6.94
N VAL A 232 -5.75 6.95 -5.75
CA VAL A 232 -5.89 6.23 -4.48
C VAL A 232 -7.37 5.97 -4.24
N ARG A 233 -7.73 4.72 -3.97
CA ARG A 233 -9.07 4.36 -3.48
C ARG A 233 -9.19 4.78 -2.02
N THR A 234 -10.29 5.39 -1.64
CA THR A 234 -10.55 5.85 -0.27
C THR A 234 -11.85 5.30 0.27
N CYS A 235 -11.98 5.28 1.59
CA CYS A 235 -13.20 4.87 2.27
C CYS A 235 -13.53 5.79 3.45
N ILE A 236 -14.81 5.85 3.82
CA ILE A 236 -15.25 6.38 5.10
C ILE A 236 -15.47 5.20 6.04
N THR A 237 -14.96 5.27 7.25
CA THR A 237 -15.33 4.31 8.31
C THR A 237 -15.84 5.07 9.52
N VAL A 238 -16.99 4.66 10.06
CA VAL A 238 -17.59 5.21 11.28
C VAL A 238 -17.58 4.16 12.38
N TRP A 239 -17.01 4.54 13.52
CA TRP A 239 -16.84 3.72 14.71
C TRP A 239 -17.45 4.42 15.92
N SER A 240 -17.89 3.65 16.90
CA SER A 240 -18.50 4.17 18.12
C SER A 240 -17.97 3.44 19.34
N SER A 241 -17.57 4.17 20.38
CA SER A 241 -17.35 3.63 21.73
C SER A 241 -18.53 3.85 22.67
N LEU A 242 -19.58 4.55 22.20
CA LEU A 242 -20.79 4.76 23.00
C LEU A 242 -21.46 3.43 23.38
N PRO A 243 -21.99 3.32 24.61
CA PRO A 243 -22.69 2.13 25.08
C PRO A 243 -23.97 1.91 24.28
N GLY A 244 -24.31 0.65 24.04
CA GLY A 244 -25.52 0.26 23.31
C GLY A 244 -25.33 -1.04 22.56
N PRO A 245 -26.40 -1.58 21.95
CA PRO A 245 -26.31 -2.79 21.16
C PRO A 245 -25.29 -2.61 20.01
N ARG A 246 -24.44 -3.62 19.84
CA ARG A 246 -23.57 -3.75 18.67
C ARG A 246 -24.45 -4.16 17.50
N ALA A 247 -25.03 -3.17 16.81
CA ALA A 247 -25.71 -3.38 15.55
C ALA A 247 -24.72 -3.89 14.50
N THR A 248 -25.22 -4.69 13.56
CA THR A 248 -24.45 -5.14 12.41
C THR A 248 -23.97 -3.91 11.61
N PRO A 249 -22.67 -3.83 11.26
CA PRO A 249 -22.19 -2.71 10.47
C PRO A 249 -22.76 -2.77 9.05
N ARG A 250 -23.02 -1.59 8.50
CA ARG A 250 -23.51 -1.41 7.14
C ARG A 250 -22.34 -1.06 6.23
N PHE A 251 -22.32 -1.66 5.04
CA PHE A 251 -21.40 -1.35 3.97
C PHE A 251 -22.14 -0.71 2.80
N GLU A 252 -21.65 0.41 2.31
CA GLU A 252 -22.12 1.08 1.10
C GLU A 252 -21.04 1.04 0.01
N ARG A 253 -21.42 0.55 -1.18
CA ARG A 253 -20.61 0.55 -2.39
C ARG A 253 -20.63 1.92 -3.07
N GLN A 254 -19.72 2.14 -4.01
CA GLN A 254 -19.65 3.38 -4.79
C GLN A 254 -20.93 3.67 -5.60
N ASP A 255 -21.66 2.63 -6.01
CA ASP A 255 -22.94 2.73 -6.72
C ASP A 255 -24.15 3.01 -5.79
N GLY A 256 -23.92 3.17 -4.49
CA GLY A 256 -24.94 3.43 -3.48
C GLY A 256 -25.63 2.18 -2.93
N GLN A 257 -25.29 0.98 -3.41
CA GLN A 257 -25.83 -0.25 -2.85
C GLN A 257 -25.36 -0.46 -1.41
N ARG A 258 -26.29 -0.82 -0.54
CA ARG A 258 -26.07 -1.02 0.89
C ARG A 258 -26.35 -2.47 1.28
N GLN A 259 -25.49 -3.02 2.12
CA GLN A 259 -25.69 -4.33 2.72
C GLN A 259 -25.06 -4.41 4.11
N ASP A 260 -25.64 -5.22 4.97
CA ASP A 260 -25.09 -5.54 6.28
C ASP A 260 -24.02 -6.63 6.15
N PHE A 261 -23.02 -6.61 7.01
CA PHE A 261 -21.97 -7.63 7.03
C PHE A 261 -21.34 -7.78 8.41
N THR A 262 -20.60 -8.87 8.62
CA THR A 262 -19.89 -9.13 9.88
C THR A 262 -18.41 -9.34 9.60
N PRO A 263 -17.51 -8.45 10.07
CA PRO A 263 -16.08 -8.70 10.03
C PRO A 263 -15.73 -10.00 10.79
N ALA A 264 -15.00 -10.90 10.13
CA ALA A 264 -14.62 -12.19 10.70
C ALA A 264 -13.11 -12.44 10.64
N ALA A 265 -12.61 -13.24 11.58
CA ALA A 265 -11.23 -13.69 11.61
C ALA A 265 -10.87 -14.56 10.39
N PRO A 266 -9.59 -14.66 10.02
CA PRO A 266 -8.45 -13.93 10.59
C PRO A 266 -8.18 -12.54 9.96
N GLU A 267 -8.82 -12.20 8.84
CA GLU A 267 -8.53 -10.95 8.13
C GLU A 267 -9.27 -9.73 8.70
N TRP A 268 -10.39 -9.96 9.40
CA TRP A 268 -11.26 -8.92 9.96
C TRP A 268 -11.69 -7.88 8.91
N ARG A 269 -11.96 -8.32 7.67
CA ARG A 269 -12.27 -7.42 6.54
C ARG A 269 -13.42 -6.47 6.88
N LEU A 270 -13.30 -5.21 6.47
CA LEU A 270 -14.35 -4.19 6.59
C LEU A 270 -15.18 -4.08 5.30
N VAL A 271 -15.16 -5.14 4.50
CA VAL A 271 -15.90 -5.27 3.24
C VAL A 271 -16.64 -6.61 3.27
N PRO A 272 -17.88 -6.66 2.76
CA PRO A 272 -18.62 -7.90 2.64
C PRO A 272 -17.91 -8.88 1.70
N THR A 273 -17.97 -10.17 2.03
CA THR A 273 -17.52 -11.25 1.16
C THR A 273 -18.72 -11.85 0.45
N ALA A 274 -18.61 -12.12 -0.85
CA ALA A 274 -19.64 -12.84 -1.57
C ALA A 274 -19.67 -14.32 -1.11
N PRO A 275 -20.85 -14.92 -0.88
CA PRO A 275 -20.95 -16.33 -0.48
C PRO A 275 -20.19 -17.29 -1.40
N GLU A 276 -20.30 -17.09 -2.72
CA GLU A 276 -19.57 -17.89 -3.71
C GLU A 276 -18.04 -17.84 -3.52
N ALA A 277 -17.50 -16.68 -3.15
CA ALA A 277 -16.07 -16.56 -2.85
C ALA A 277 -15.69 -17.30 -1.56
N GLU A 278 -16.53 -17.26 -0.52
CA GLU A 278 -16.31 -18.00 0.73
C GLU A 278 -16.34 -19.52 0.51
N GLU A 279 -17.32 -20.01 -0.24
CA GLU A 279 -17.44 -21.42 -0.61
C GLU A 279 -16.25 -21.89 -1.45
N LEU A 280 -15.88 -21.11 -2.47
CA LEU A 280 -14.74 -21.40 -3.34
C LEU A 280 -13.43 -21.47 -2.54
N ASP A 281 -13.19 -20.48 -1.69
CA ASP A 281 -12.01 -20.43 -0.85
C ASP A 281 -11.98 -21.55 0.20
N ALA A 282 -13.12 -21.93 0.79
CA ALA A 282 -13.21 -23.07 1.69
C ALA A 282 -12.85 -24.38 1.00
N ARG A 283 -13.39 -24.62 -0.19
CA ARG A 283 -13.07 -25.80 -1.03
C ARG A 283 -11.58 -25.84 -1.37
N TRP A 284 -11.03 -24.75 -1.91
CA TRP A 284 -9.61 -24.69 -2.29
C TRP A 284 -8.67 -24.83 -1.10
N ARG A 285 -9.03 -24.35 0.10
CA ARG A 285 -8.22 -24.58 1.30
C ARG A 285 -8.28 -26.02 1.81
N ALA A 286 -9.43 -26.68 1.67
CA ALA A 286 -9.59 -28.08 2.10
C ALA A 286 -8.77 -29.04 1.22
N GLU A 287 -8.70 -28.75 -0.08
CA GLU A 287 -8.12 -29.68 -1.06
C GLU A 287 -6.78 -29.22 -1.62
N GLY A 288 -6.48 -27.94 -1.58
CA GLY A 288 -5.29 -27.35 -2.17
C GLY A 288 -4.12 -27.17 -1.22
N GLU A 289 -3.10 -26.47 -1.72
CA GLU A 289 -1.93 -26.03 -0.96
C GLU A 289 -1.67 -24.55 -1.27
N PRO A 290 -1.35 -23.69 -0.29
CA PRO A 290 -1.02 -22.29 -0.56
C PRO A 290 0.10 -22.17 -1.60
N LEU A 291 -0.03 -21.27 -2.58
CA LEU A 291 0.95 -21.09 -3.66
C LEU A 291 2.39 -20.95 -3.16
N THR A 292 2.60 -20.24 -2.04
CA THR A 292 3.93 -20.04 -1.45
C THR A 292 4.49 -21.26 -0.72
N THR A 293 3.64 -22.23 -0.39
CA THR A 293 4.05 -23.53 0.14
C THR A 293 4.30 -24.49 -1.02
N LEU A 294 3.40 -24.49 -2.01
CA LEU A 294 3.50 -25.30 -3.23
C LEU A 294 4.76 -24.96 -4.02
N VAL A 295 5.11 -23.67 -4.15
CA VAL A 295 6.34 -23.16 -4.78
C VAL A 295 7.18 -22.46 -3.70
N PRO A 296 7.99 -23.21 -2.93
CA PRO A 296 8.57 -22.73 -1.67
C PRO A 296 9.64 -21.65 -1.85
N VAL A 297 10.36 -21.65 -2.98
CA VAL A 297 11.42 -20.68 -3.24
C VAL A 297 10.96 -19.64 -4.26
N SER A 298 10.73 -18.41 -3.79
CA SER A 298 10.47 -17.27 -4.66
C SER A 298 11.23 -16.04 -4.18
N LEU A 299 11.60 -15.15 -5.09
CA LEU A 299 12.46 -13.99 -4.83
C LEU A 299 11.88 -12.73 -5.47
N PRO A 300 12.11 -11.54 -4.90
CA PRO A 300 11.87 -10.29 -5.62
C PRO A 300 12.85 -10.16 -6.79
N GLY A 301 12.48 -9.43 -7.84
CA GLY A 301 13.34 -9.15 -8.98
C GLY A 301 14.57 -8.31 -8.61
N VAL A 302 15.43 -8.01 -9.59
CA VAL A 302 16.59 -7.11 -9.46
C VAL A 302 16.13 -5.66 -9.55
N LYS A 303 16.64 -4.82 -8.64
CA LYS A 303 16.46 -3.37 -8.68
C LYS A 303 17.84 -2.73 -8.82
N THR A 304 18.19 -2.32 -10.03
CA THR A 304 19.46 -1.63 -10.31
C THR A 304 19.54 -0.30 -9.55
N ARG A 305 18.36 0.31 -9.30
CA ARG A 305 18.17 1.69 -8.82
C ARG A 305 18.80 2.74 -9.72
N PHE A 306 19.35 2.40 -10.88
CA PHE A 306 20.02 3.31 -11.82
C PHE A 306 19.86 2.80 -13.25
N ASP A 307 18.62 2.57 -13.67
CA ASP A 307 18.31 1.97 -14.97
C ASP A 307 18.86 2.81 -16.13
N GLU A 308 18.91 4.14 -15.99
CA GLU A 308 19.42 5.07 -17.00
C GLU A 308 20.90 4.82 -17.35
N LEU A 309 21.68 4.34 -16.38
CA LEU A 309 23.08 3.96 -16.58
C LEU A 309 23.20 2.47 -16.90
N LEU A 310 22.51 1.62 -16.14
CA LEU A 310 22.77 0.18 -16.03
C LEU A 310 21.88 -0.71 -16.90
N VAL A 311 20.91 -0.15 -17.62
CA VAL A 311 19.97 -0.91 -18.45
C VAL A 311 19.85 -0.29 -19.85
N ASP A 312 19.79 -1.12 -20.89
CA ASP A 312 19.50 -0.69 -22.25
C ASP A 312 18.75 -1.79 -23.01
N ALA A 313 18.04 -1.44 -24.08
CA ALA A 313 17.47 -2.44 -24.98
C ALA A 313 18.56 -3.15 -25.82
N ASP A 314 19.74 -2.54 -25.96
CA ASP A 314 20.85 -3.02 -26.77
C ASP A 314 22.11 -3.22 -25.89
N PRO A 315 22.68 -4.44 -25.87
CA PRO A 315 23.83 -4.74 -25.04
C PRO A 315 25.09 -3.98 -25.43
N ASP A 316 25.27 -3.63 -26.72
CA ASP A 316 26.44 -2.92 -27.20
C ASP A 316 26.39 -1.45 -26.80
N ARG A 317 25.21 -0.82 -26.87
CA ARG A 317 25.01 0.55 -26.36
C ARG A 317 25.20 0.63 -24.85
N LEU A 318 24.67 -0.34 -24.10
CA LEU A 318 24.90 -0.46 -22.66
C LEU A 318 26.40 -0.50 -22.35
N MET A 319 27.13 -1.38 -23.05
CA MET A 319 28.57 -1.53 -22.87
C MET A 319 29.36 -0.29 -23.25
N ALA A 320 29.04 0.35 -24.37
CA ALA A 320 29.67 1.60 -24.78
C ALA A 320 29.47 2.70 -23.73
N ARG A 321 28.24 2.86 -23.22
CA ARG A 321 27.92 3.83 -22.16
C ARG A 321 28.70 3.56 -20.89
N LEU A 322 28.82 2.31 -20.46
CA LEU A 322 29.56 1.96 -19.24
C LEU A 322 31.06 2.16 -19.38
N ARG A 323 31.64 1.80 -20.53
CA ARG A 323 33.06 2.07 -20.84
C ARG A 323 33.34 3.57 -20.87
N ALA A 324 32.48 4.36 -21.52
CA ALA A 324 32.57 5.81 -21.53
C ALA A 324 32.48 6.37 -20.10
N PHE A 325 31.51 5.91 -19.30
CA PHE A 325 31.38 6.30 -17.90
C PHE A 325 32.65 5.97 -17.12
N ALA A 326 33.21 4.77 -17.26
CA ALA A 326 34.43 4.36 -16.57
C ALA A 326 35.63 5.28 -16.87
N MET A 327 35.75 5.78 -18.10
CA MET A 327 36.82 6.69 -18.54
C MET A 327 36.57 8.17 -18.21
N THR A 328 35.31 8.58 -18.05
CA THR A 328 34.91 9.99 -17.84
C THR A 328 35.44 10.51 -16.49
N ARG A 329 36.05 11.71 -16.48
CA ARG A 329 36.48 12.36 -15.23
C ARG A 329 35.30 13.03 -14.52
N GLU A 330 35.42 13.31 -13.22
CA GLU A 330 34.29 13.84 -12.44
C GLU A 330 33.78 15.18 -12.99
N GLU A 331 34.68 16.05 -13.42
CA GLU A 331 34.41 17.33 -14.06
C GLU A 331 33.67 17.23 -15.40
N GLU A 332 33.78 16.10 -16.10
CA GLU A 332 33.19 15.82 -17.42
C GLU A 332 31.83 15.11 -17.32
N LEU A 333 31.38 14.76 -16.10
CA LEU A 333 30.10 14.07 -15.90
C LEU A 333 28.88 14.80 -16.48
N PRO A 334 28.78 16.15 -16.47
CA PRO A 334 27.70 16.85 -17.15
C PRO A 334 27.67 16.59 -18.67
N ASP A 335 28.84 16.54 -19.32
CA ASP A 335 28.93 16.25 -20.76
C ASP A 335 28.59 14.80 -21.05
N PHE A 336 29.10 13.86 -20.25
CA PHE A 336 28.73 12.45 -20.33
C PHE A 336 27.22 12.25 -20.17
N ALA A 337 26.60 12.89 -19.18
CA ALA A 337 25.17 12.77 -18.94
C ALA A 337 24.36 13.25 -20.16
N ARG A 338 24.72 14.41 -20.72
CA ARG A 338 24.09 14.92 -21.96
C ARG A 338 24.28 13.98 -23.15
N ALA A 339 25.51 13.50 -23.38
CA ALA A 339 25.86 12.64 -24.51
C ALA A 339 25.10 11.30 -24.48
N HIS A 340 24.78 10.79 -23.29
CA HIS A 340 24.07 9.52 -23.11
C HIS A 340 22.59 9.68 -22.70
N GLY A 341 22.06 10.91 -22.68
CA GLY A 341 20.66 11.18 -22.37
C GLY A 341 20.26 10.94 -20.90
N LEU A 342 21.20 11.04 -19.97
CA LEU A 342 20.93 10.95 -18.53
C LEU A 342 20.45 12.30 -17.98
N PRO A 343 19.35 12.34 -17.21
CA PRO A 343 18.88 13.56 -16.55
C PRO A 343 19.95 14.19 -15.62
N GLU A 344 20.07 15.53 -15.63
CA GLU A 344 21.06 16.25 -14.81
C GLU A 344 20.85 16.05 -13.30
N GLU A 345 19.62 15.79 -12.87
CA GLU A 345 19.27 15.40 -11.49
C GLU A 345 20.00 14.14 -11.00
N LEU A 346 20.54 13.31 -11.91
CA LEU A 346 21.31 12.12 -11.58
C LEU A 346 22.82 12.41 -11.39
N LEU A 347 23.29 13.63 -11.67
CA LEU A 347 24.70 14.00 -11.50
C LEU A 347 25.26 13.73 -10.09
N PRO A 348 24.55 14.04 -8.99
CA PRO A 348 25.04 13.71 -7.64
C PRO A 348 25.31 12.21 -7.46
N LYS A 349 24.49 11.37 -8.10
CA LYS A 349 24.61 9.91 -8.04
C LYS A 349 25.74 9.38 -8.92
N LEU A 350 25.96 9.97 -10.09
CA LEU A 350 27.12 9.68 -10.93
C LEU A 350 28.43 10.03 -10.21
N ARG A 351 28.49 11.20 -9.57
CA ARG A 351 29.64 11.62 -8.73
C ARG A 351 29.88 10.66 -7.58
N ALA A 352 28.81 10.26 -6.87
CA ALA A 352 28.92 9.29 -5.79
C ALA A 352 29.47 7.92 -6.26
N LEU A 353 29.11 7.47 -7.46
CA LEU A 353 29.71 6.26 -8.06
C LEU A 353 31.19 6.48 -8.42
N LYS A 354 31.55 7.65 -8.95
CA LYS A 354 32.93 7.99 -9.33
C LYS A 354 33.88 8.14 -8.16
N ALA A 355 33.39 8.62 -7.01
CA ALA A 355 34.16 8.71 -5.78
C ALA A 355 34.51 7.33 -5.17
N GLY A 356 33.86 6.26 -5.63
CA GLY A 356 34.15 4.89 -5.23
C GLY A 356 35.37 4.28 -5.96
N PRO A 357 35.61 2.97 -5.79
CA PRO A 357 36.65 2.26 -6.53
C PRO A 357 36.49 2.38 -8.04
N PRO A 358 37.59 2.45 -8.82
CA PRO A 358 37.52 2.50 -10.28
C PRO A 358 36.68 1.36 -10.85
N LEU A 359 35.75 1.71 -11.75
CA LEU A 359 34.89 0.75 -12.40
C LEU A 359 35.64 0.04 -13.53
N SER A 360 35.98 -1.23 -13.32
CA SER A 360 36.37 -2.13 -14.42
C SER A 360 35.11 -2.70 -15.09
N VAL A 361 34.96 -2.45 -16.40
CA VAL A 361 33.79 -2.87 -17.17
C VAL A 361 34.07 -4.20 -17.86
N ASP A 362 33.32 -5.24 -17.51
CA ASP A 362 33.49 -6.60 -18.01
C ASP A 362 32.18 -7.08 -18.69
N PRO A 363 32.24 -7.55 -19.96
CA PRO A 363 31.08 -8.10 -20.66
C PRO A 363 30.35 -9.24 -19.93
N CYS A 364 31.02 -9.99 -19.05
CA CYS A 364 30.39 -11.10 -18.31
C CYS A 364 29.24 -10.66 -17.38
N TYR A 365 29.18 -9.37 -17.04
CA TYR A 365 28.09 -8.80 -16.23
C TYR A 365 26.89 -8.37 -17.07
N VAL A 366 26.96 -8.39 -18.41
CA VAL A 366 25.81 -8.11 -19.26
C VAL A 366 24.88 -9.32 -19.27
N ARG A 367 23.64 -9.13 -18.82
CA ARG A 367 22.64 -10.20 -18.71
C ARG A 367 21.32 -9.76 -19.34
N PRO A 368 20.54 -10.67 -19.97
CA PRO A 368 19.16 -10.37 -20.34
C PRO A 368 18.37 -9.90 -19.12
N PHE A 369 17.48 -8.92 -19.32
CA PHE A 369 16.72 -8.27 -18.27
C PHE A 369 15.25 -8.14 -18.66
N PHE A 370 14.37 -8.87 -17.99
CA PHE A 370 12.96 -8.98 -18.31
C PHE A 370 12.12 -8.07 -17.42
N ARG A 371 11.39 -7.13 -18.03
CA ARG A 371 10.50 -6.19 -17.36
C ARG A 371 9.10 -6.78 -17.23
N TYR A 372 8.82 -7.45 -16.11
CA TYR A 372 7.47 -7.95 -15.83
C TYR A 372 6.53 -6.80 -15.41
N GLY A 373 5.43 -6.61 -16.15
CA GLY A 373 4.44 -5.56 -15.93
C GLY A 373 3.19 -6.00 -15.15
N GLY A 374 3.28 -7.09 -14.38
CA GLY A 374 2.14 -7.65 -13.66
C GLY A 374 1.05 -8.14 -14.62
N ALA A 375 -0.20 -7.74 -14.37
CA ALA A 375 -1.35 -8.20 -15.15
C ALA A 375 -1.31 -7.89 -16.65
N ARG A 376 -0.47 -6.94 -17.10
CA ARG A 376 -0.27 -6.67 -18.54
C ARG A 376 0.45 -7.81 -19.26
N HIS A 377 1.24 -8.59 -18.55
CA HIS A 377 2.06 -9.68 -19.11
C HIS A 377 1.58 -11.05 -18.59
N ARG A 378 0.27 -11.23 -18.36
CA ARG A 378 -0.26 -12.55 -17.97
C ARG A 378 0.02 -13.59 -19.04
N GLY A 379 0.31 -14.82 -18.62
CA GLY A 379 0.61 -15.94 -19.51
C GLY A 379 2.09 -16.00 -19.86
N THR A 380 2.57 -15.10 -20.71
CA THR A 380 3.98 -15.07 -21.16
C THR A 380 4.49 -13.63 -21.26
N LEU A 381 5.81 -13.46 -21.27
CA LEU A 381 6.43 -12.16 -21.47
C LEU A 381 6.62 -11.91 -22.96
N PRO A 382 6.19 -10.75 -23.47
CA PRO A 382 6.38 -10.46 -24.88
C PRO A 382 7.83 -10.03 -25.15
N PRO A 383 8.36 -10.18 -26.37
CA PRO A 383 9.76 -9.89 -26.68
C PRO A 383 10.21 -8.47 -26.32
N GLU A 384 9.33 -7.47 -26.44
CA GLU A 384 9.60 -6.07 -26.08
C GLU A 384 9.79 -5.85 -24.58
N ALA A 385 9.42 -6.80 -23.73
CA ALA A 385 9.71 -6.75 -22.31
C ALA A 385 11.18 -7.08 -22.00
N ARG A 386 11.93 -7.58 -22.98
CA ARG A 386 13.36 -7.89 -22.85
C ARG A 386 14.22 -6.64 -23.07
N ALA A 387 15.19 -6.50 -22.19
CA ALA A 387 16.29 -5.55 -22.25
C ALA A 387 17.59 -6.27 -21.83
N TYR A 388 18.64 -5.51 -21.58
CA TYR A 388 19.90 -5.97 -21.01
C TYR A 388 20.25 -5.10 -19.81
N CYS A 389 20.75 -5.73 -18.75
CA CYS A 389 21.29 -5.02 -17.61
C CYS A 389 22.75 -5.39 -17.35
N TYR A 390 23.48 -4.47 -16.73
CA TYR A 390 24.82 -4.72 -16.25
C TYR A 390 24.78 -5.09 -14.76
N LEU A 391 24.80 -6.39 -14.49
CA LEU A 391 24.63 -6.97 -13.16
C LEU A 391 25.98 -7.17 -12.47
N ASP A 392 26.66 -6.08 -12.16
CA ASP A 392 27.82 -6.09 -11.26
C ASP A 392 27.35 -5.84 -9.81
N ARG A 393 27.65 -6.78 -8.91
CA ARG A 393 27.27 -6.70 -7.49
C ARG A 393 27.74 -5.42 -6.82
N ARG A 394 28.86 -4.85 -7.27
CA ARG A 394 29.44 -3.60 -6.73
C ARG A 394 28.59 -2.38 -7.04
N LEU A 395 27.86 -2.40 -8.17
CA LEU A 395 27.02 -1.30 -8.64
C LEU A 395 25.56 -1.43 -8.19
N ILE A 396 25.17 -2.58 -7.63
CA ILE A 396 23.79 -2.84 -7.23
C ILE A 396 23.63 -2.62 -5.72
N PRO A 397 22.96 -1.55 -5.30
CA PRO A 397 22.82 -1.22 -3.89
C PRO A 397 22.08 -2.33 -3.14
N ARG A 398 22.78 -2.94 -2.17
CA ARG A 398 22.33 -4.10 -1.38
C ARG A 398 22.23 -5.42 -2.19
N GLY A 399 23.01 -5.65 -3.26
CA GLY A 399 22.90 -6.82 -4.14
C GLY A 399 22.74 -8.21 -3.48
N ASP A 400 23.30 -8.44 -2.29
CA ASP A 400 23.30 -9.76 -1.60
C ASP A 400 21.92 -10.28 -1.14
N HIS A 401 20.88 -9.45 -1.03
CA HIS A 401 19.53 -9.99 -0.73
C HIS A 401 18.80 -10.51 -1.97
N ARG A 402 19.36 -10.30 -3.17
CA ARG A 402 18.75 -10.68 -4.46
C ARG A 402 19.61 -11.69 -5.24
N LEU A 403 20.90 -11.75 -4.92
CA LEU A 403 21.85 -12.78 -5.33
C LEU A 403 22.27 -13.55 -4.06
N ARG A 404 21.65 -14.70 -3.81
CA ARG A 404 21.58 -15.34 -2.48
C ARG A 404 22.83 -16.17 -2.18
N GLY A 405 23.83 -15.53 -1.56
CA GLY A 405 25.11 -16.19 -1.27
C GLY A 405 25.75 -16.71 -2.57
N PRO A 406 26.13 -18.01 -2.64
CA PRO A 406 26.70 -18.60 -3.85
C PRO A 406 25.67 -18.96 -4.92
N TYR A 407 24.36 -18.77 -4.67
CA TYR A 407 23.29 -19.08 -5.62
C TYR A 407 22.84 -17.85 -6.41
N ASP A 408 22.92 -17.92 -7.74
CA ASP A 408 22.34 -16.95 -8.67
C ASP A 408 20.99 -17.47 -9.22
N PRO A 409 19.85 -16.96 -8.73
CA PRO A 409 18.53 -17.40 -9.16
C PRO A 409 18.16 -16.97 -10.59
N HIS A 410 18.98 -16.13 -11.24
CA HIS A 410 18.71 -15.60 -12.57
C HIS A 410 19.26 -16.48 -13.70
N LEU A 411 20.14 -17.43 -13.38
CA LEU A 411 20.67 -18.43 -14.32
C LEU A 411 19.64 -19.50 -14.74
N GLY A 412 18.57 -19.70 -13.96
CA GLY A 412 17.54 -20.67 -14.33
C GLY A 412 16.79 -20.24 -15.59
N ALA A 413 16.76 -21.06 -16.63
CA ALA A 413 16.08 -20.72 -17.89
C ALA A 413 14.55 -20.58 -17.76
N VAL A 414 13.91 -21.32 -16.84
CA VAL A 414 12.46 -21.25 -16.63
C VAL A 414 12.11 -20.66 -15.27
N LYS A 415 11.21 -19.68 -15.26
CA LYS A 415 10.77 -18.98 -14.04
C LYS A 415 9.26 -18.70 -14.08
N LEU A 416 8.56 -19.01 -13.00
CA LEU A 416 7.20 -18.52 -12.75
C LEU A 416 7.30 -17.10 -12.20
N LEU A 417 6.72 -16.12 -12.88
CA LEU A 417 6.58 -14.75 -12.40
C LEU A 417 5.16 -14.57 -11.87
N PHE A 418 4.99 -14.00 -10.68
CA PHE A 418 3.67 -13.83 -10.08
C PHE A 418 3.67 -12.75 -9.00
N ASN A 419 2.50 -12.22 -8.67
CA ASN A 419 2.31 -11.39 -7.47
C ASN A 419 1.39 -12.10 -6.46
N VAL A 420 1.56 -11.72 -5.20
CA VAL A 420 0.70 -12.18 -4.09
C VAL A 420 0.23 -10.95 -3.33
N ARG A 421 -1.03 -10.98 -2.85
CA ARG A 421 -1.58 -9.92 -2.00
C ARG A 421 -1.56 -8.53 -2.67
N GLU A 422 -1.56 -8.49 -4.00
CA GLU A 422 -1.65 -7.27 -4.81
C GLU A 422 -2.61 -7.51 -5.96
N LEU A 423 -3.62 -6.66 -6.10
CA LEU A 423 -4.64 -6.79 -7.15
C LEU A 423 -4.33 -5.90 -8.38
N PRO A 424 -4.71 -6.37 -9.59
CA PRO A 424 -5.19 -7.72 -9.86
C PRO A 424 -4.04 -8.75 -9.76
N LEU A 425 -4.36 -9.99 -9.41
CA LEU A 425 -3.38 -11.07 -9.40
C LEU A 425 -2.91 -11.36 -10.83
N SER A 426 -1.70 -11.88 -10.97
CA SER A 426 -1.08 -12.11 -12.26
C SER A 426 -0.01 -13.19 -12.14
N ALA A 427 0.06 -14.03 -13.16
CA ALA A 427 1.12 -15.00 -13.33
C ALA A 427 1.60 -15.04 -14.78
N ALA A 428 2.88 -15.32 -14.98
CA ALA A 428 3.48 -15.51 -16.29
C ALA A 428 4.59 -16.54 -16.24
N LEU A 429 4.82 -17.23 -17.34
CA LEU A 429 5.98 -18.08 -17.53
C LEU A 429 7.04 -17.33 -18.33
N LEU A 430 8.25 -17.26 -17.78
CA LEU A 430 9.44 -16.85 -18.51
C LEU A 430 10.25 -18.10 -18.83
N GLU A 431 10.43 -18.40 -20.11
CA GLU A 431 11.21 -19.54 -20.62
C GLU A 431 12.51 -19.05 -21.28
N ASP A 432 13.21 -18.12 -20.62
CA ASP A 432 14.53 -17.63 -21.03
C ASP A 432 15.42 -17.32 -19.80
N GLU A 433 16.73 -17.51 -19.98
CA GLU A 433 17.72 -17.16 -18.96
C GLU A 433 17.82 -15.64 -18.80
N GLY A 434 17.89 -15.16 -17.56
CA GLY A 434 18.12 -13.74 -17.32
C GLY A 434 17.49 -13.20 -16.06
N CYS A 435 17.81 -11.94 -15.82
CA CYS A 435 17.37 -11.18 -14.68
C CYS A 435 15.90 -10.76 -14.83
N VAL A 436 15.14 -10.80 -13.75
CA VAL A 436 13.76 -10.30 -13.71
C VAL A 436 13.76 -8.96 -13.00
N HIS A 437 13.12 -7.94 -13.56
CA HIS A 437 13.01 -6.62 -12.94
C HIS A 437 12.13 -6.67 -11.67
N ASP A 438 12.51 -5.89 -10.67
CA ASP A 438 11.73 -5.70 -9.44
C ASP A 438 10.50 -4.82 -9.67
N HIS A 439 9.34 -5.44 -9.86
CA HIS A 439 8.08 -4.73 -10.08
C HIS A 439 7.12 -4.90 -8.90
N ARG A 440 6.92 -3.83 -8.11
CA ARG A 440 5.96 -3.79 -6.99
C ARG A 440 6.11 -4.98 -6.03
N HIS A 441 5.06 -5.78 -5.80
CA HIS A 441 5.11 -7.01 -4.99
C HIS A 441 5.28 -8.28 -5.84
N ALA A 442 5.66 -8.15 -7.11
CA ALA A 442 5.95 -9.30 -7.95
C ALA A 442 7.17 -10.06 -7.44
N ARG A 443 7.11 -11.37 -7.67
CA ARG A 443 8.11 -12.35 -7.33
C ARG A 443 8.37 -13.19 -8.56
N PHE A 444 9.52 -13.85 -8.57
CA PHE A 444 9.78 -14.94 -9.48
C PHE A 444 10.23 -16.18 -8.72
N ALA A 445 9.89 -17.35 -9.24
CA ALA A 445 10.30 -18.64 -8.73
C ALA A 445 10.97 -19.41 -9.87
N PRO A 446 12.27 -19.73 -9.76
CA PRO A 446 12.93 -20.62 -10.71
C PRO A 446 12.26 -22.00 -10.71
N LEU A 447 12.21 -22.66 -11.87
CA LEU A 447 11.66 -24.02 -12.00
C LEU A 447 12.45 -25.05 -11.19
N TYR A 448 13.77 -24.89 -11.17
CA TYR A 448 14.70 -25.71 -10.40
C TYR A 448 15.49 -24.83 -9.43
N VAL A 449 15.69 -25.33 -8.22
CA VAL A 449 16.47 -24.68 -7.16
C VAL A 449 17.32 -25.73 -6.45
N PRO A 450 18.42 -25.35 -5.79
CA PRO A 450 19.18 -26.31 -4.98
C PRO A 450 18.31 -26.95 -3.89
N GLN A 451 18.53 -28.23 -3.61
CA GLN A 451 17.70 -29.01 -2.69
C GLN A 451 17.57 -28.37 -1.31
N ARG A 452 18.67 -27.91 -0.71
CA ARG A 452 18.62 -27.29 0.62
C ARG A 452 17.88 -25.96 0.63
N LEU A 453 17.89 -25.23 -0.49
CA LEU A 453 17.11 -24.00 -0.64
C LEU A 453 15.60 -24.29 -0.64
N ARG A 454 15.17 -25.39 -1.27
CA ARG A 454 13.78 -25.87 -1.25
C ARG A 454 13.37 -26.33 0.15
N ASP A 455 14.23 -27.10 0.82
CA ASP A 455 13.89 -27.81 2.06
C ASP A 455 14.06 -26.94 3.32
N GLU A 456 15.09 -26.08 3.36
CA GLU A 456 15.45 -25.24 4.51
C GLU A 456 15.14 -23.74 4.29
N GLY A 457 14.82 -23.36 3.05
CA GLY A 457 14.53 -21.98 2.67
C GLY A 457 15.76 -21.10 2.41
N LEU A 458 15.52 -19.85 2.01
CA LEU A 458 16.57 -18.93 1.54
C LEU A 458 17.64 -18.59 2.59
N LEU A 459 17.37 -18.76 3.89
CA LEU A 459 18.31 -18.38 4.95
C LEU A 459 19.56 -19.24 4.98
N VAL A 460 19.50 -20.48 4.46
CA VAL A 460 20.65 -21.38 4.36
C VAL A 460 21.81 -20.76 3.56
N THR A 461 21.51 -19.86 2.63
CA THR A 461 22.53 -19.16 1.81
C THR A 461 23.45 -18.24 2.61
N ARG A 462 23.14 -17.97 3.88
CA ARG A 462 24.00 -17.19 4.78
C ARG A 462 25.11 -18.00 5.45
N SER A 463 24.97 -19.32 5.50
CA SER A 463 25.92 -20.21 6.19
C SER A 463 26.75 -21.08 5.26
N VAL A 464 26.48 -21.04 3.95
CA VAL A 464 27.22 -21.78 2.92
C VAL A 464 28.11 -20.85 2.10
N SER A 465 29.25 -21.37 1.64
CA SER A 465 30.20 -20.58 0.83
C SER A 465 30.22 -20.99 -0.64
N THR A 466 29.82 -22.21 -0.96
CA THR A 466 29.83 -22.75 -2.33
C THR A 466 28.45 -23.24 -2.78
N LEU A 467 28.25 -23.34 -4.10
CA LEU A 467 27.01 -23.86 -4.67
C LEU A 467 26.81 -25.36 -4.35
N GLY A 468 27.88 -26.14 -4.29
CA GLY A 468 27.83 -27.58 -4.00
C GLY A 468 27.27 -27.89 -2.61
N GLU A 469 27.54 -27.04 -1.62
CA GLU A 469 26.98 -27.16 -0.26
C GLU A 469 25.46 -26.99 -0.20
N LEU A 470 24.83 -26.44 -1.23
CA LEU A 470 23.38 -26.27 -1.34
C LEU A 470 22.67 -27.51 -1.91
N GLY A 471 23.43 -28.51 -2.35
CA GLY A 471 22.92 -29.75 -2.93
C GLY A 471 22.55 -29.63 -4.41
N PRO A 472 22.05 -30.73 -5.02
CA PRO A 472 21.69 -30.78 -6.43
C PRO A 472 20.49 -29.88 -6.73
N LEU A 473 20.33 -29.51 -8.00
CA LEU A 473 19.11 -28.84 -8.46
C LEU A 473 17.94 -29.83 -8.46
N VAL A 474 16.82 -29.42 -7.87
CA VAL A 474 15.57 -30.17 -7.77
C VAL A 474 14.39 -29.28 -8.18
N PRO A 475 13.24 -29.85 -8.58
CA PRO A 475 12.05 -29.06 -8.86
C PRO A 475 11.67 -28.19 -7.66
N ASN A 476 11.36 -26.92 -7.91
CA ASN A 476 10.92 -25.96 -6.90
C ASN A 476 9.43 -26.14 -6.58
N LEU A 477 9.11 -27.32 -6.07
CA LEU A 477 7.77 -27.75 -5.73
C LEU A 477 7.80 -28.44 -4.36
N SER A 478 6.73 -28.28 -3.57
CA SER A 478 6.50 -29.08 -2.37
C SER A 478 6.47 -30.59 -2.70
N PRO A 479 6.61 -31.51 -1.72
CA PRO A 479 6.46 -32.94 -1.98
C PRO A 479 5.12 -33.29 -2.67
N ARG A 480 4.04 -32.61 -2.27
CA ARG A 480 2.71 -32.79 -2.86
C ARG A 480 2.65 -32.23 -4.29
N GLY A 481 3.28 -31.08 -4.52
CA GLY A 481 3.44 -30.49 -5.84
C GLY A 481 4.30 -31.31 -6.80
N GLN A 482 5.31 -32.03 -6.29
CA GLN A 482 6.14 -32.94 -7.10
C GLN A 482 5.34 -34.13 -7.61
N ALA A 483 4.57 -34.80 -6.74
CA ALA A 483 3.69 -35.89 -7.16
C ALA A 483 2.63 -35.43 -8.18
N TRP A 484 2.06 -34.24 -7.97
CA TRP A 484 1.15 -33.61 -8.95
C TRP A 484 1.86 -33.26 -10.27
N ALA A 485 3.10 -32.76 -10.22
CA ALA A 485 3.84 -32.47 -11.43
C ALA A 485 4.14 -33.73 -12.24
N GLU A 486 4.39 -34.87 -11.60
CA GLU A 486 4.56 -36.15 -12.27
C GLU A 486 3.32 -36.58 -13.05
N SER A 487 2.11 -36.37 -12.52
CA SER A 487 0.86 -36.68 -13.23
C SER A 487 0.65 -35.79 -14.47
N LEU A 488 1.21 -34.59 -14.48
CA LEU A 488 1.18 -33.65 -15.62
C LEU A 488 2.34 -33.82 -16.62
N GLY A 489 3.24 -34.80 -16.43
CA GLY A 489 4.40 -35.01 -17.29
C GLY A 489 5.63 -34.16 -16.92
N GLY A 490 5.65 -33.55 -15.73
CA GLY A 490 6.83 -32.97 -15.10
C GLY A 490 6.65 -31.54 -14.58
N PRO A 491 7.73 -30.94 -14.03
CA PRO A 491 7.67 -29.62 -13.40
C PRO A 491 7.26 -28.46 -14.33
N LEU A 492 7.68 -28.50 -15.60
CA LEU A 492 7.37 -27.44 -16.56
C LEU A 492 5.87 -27.40 -16.91
N PRO A 493 5.22 -28.53 -17.27
CA PRO A 493 3.76 -28.60 -17.37
C PRO A 493 3.03 -28.10 -16.11
N ALA A 494 3.52 -28.47 -14.92
CA ALA A 494 2.95 -27.98 -13.65
C ALA A 494 3.03 -26.45 -13.52
N PHE A 495 4.15 -25.82 -13.87
CA PHE A 495 4.27 -24.36 -13.89
C PHE A 495 3.33 -23.70 -14.90
N ARG A 496 3.12 -24.31 -16.08
CA ARG A 496 2.12 -23.83 -17.07
C ARG A 496 0.70 -23.93 -16.52
N ALA A 497 0.35 -25.03 -15.84
CA ALA A 497 -0.93 -25.20 -15.18
C ALA A 497 -1.16 -24.13 -14.09
N LEU A 498 -0.13 -23.80 -13.29
CA LEU A 498 -0.20 -22.70 -12.32
C LEU A 498 -0.47 -21.34 -12.98
N VAL A 499 0.20 -21.04 -14.10
CA VAL A 499 -0.05 -19.79 -14.84
C VAL A 499 -1.49 -19.72 -15.34
N ASN A 500 -2.02 -20.81 -15.90
CA ASN A 500 -3.40 -20.88 -16.38
C ASN A 500 -4.40 -20.72 -15.22
N PHE A 501 -4.19 -21.43 -14.12
CA PHE A 501 -5.04 -21.36 -12.93
C PHE A 501 -5.07 -19.96 -12.33
N LEU A 502 -3.90 -19.37 -12.05
CA LEU A 502 -3.79 -18.05 -11.41
C LEU A 502 -4.39 -16.93 -12.27
N ASN A 503 -4.40 -17.08 -13.60
CA ASN A 503 -5.01 -16.12 -14.51
C ASN A 503 -6.45 -16.48 -14.91
N GLY A 504 -6.98 -17.60 -14.42
CA GLY A 504 -8.30 -18.12 -14.76
C GLY A 504 -9.45 -17.36 -14.08
N PRO A 505 -10.68 -17.51 -14.59
CA PRO A 505 -11.84 -16.74 -14.13
C PRO A 505 -12.20 -16.99 -12.66
N GLU A 506 -12.14 -18.23 -12.16
CA GLU A 506 -12.41 -18.49 -10.74
C GLU A 506 -11.46 -17.71 -9.81
N VAL A 507 -10.18 -17.60 -10.18
CA VAL A 507 -9.22 -16.79 -9.41
C VAL A 507 -9.52 -15.30 -9.60
N GLN A 508 -9.69 -14.84 -10.83
CA GLN A 508 -9.72 -13.41 -11.14
C GLN A 508 -11.05 -12.73 -10.81
N ASP A 509 -12.16 -13.44 -10.99
CA ASP A 509 -13.51 -12.88 -10.93
C ASP A 509 -14.21 -13.20 -9.60
N ILE A 510 -13.83 -14.30 -8.93
CA ILE A 510 -14.47 -14.76 -7.69
C ILE A 510 -13.51 -14.65 -6.50
N TRP A 511 -12.39 -15.37 -6.50
CA TRP A 511 -11.54 -15.48 -5.31
C TRP A 511 -10.72 -14.21 -5.04
N ALA A 512 -10.04 -13.65 -6.04
CA ALA A 512 -9.13 -12.52 -5.88
C ALA A 512 -9.84 -11.22 -5.46
N PRO A 513 -11.03 -10.86 -5.95
CA PRO A 513 -11.77 -9.70 -5.46
C PRO A 513 -12.09 -9.76 -3.97
N ALA A 514 -12.24 -10.97 -3.41
CA ALA A 514 -12.45 -11.17 -1.98
C ALA A 514 -11.14 -11.27 -1.18
N PHE A 515 -10.20 -12.10 -1.63
CA PHE A 515 -9.08 -12.53 -0.81
C PHE A 515 -7.71 -12.20 -1.39
N GLY A 516 -7.64 -11.73 -2.63
CA GLY A 516 -6.39 -11.53 -3.35
C GLY A 516 -5.50 -10.42 -2.80
N ALA A 517 -5.99 -9.57 -1.89
CA ALA A 517 -5.22 -8.58 -1.13
C ALA A 517 -4.86 -9.05 0.31
N SER A 518 -5.48 -10.13 0.78
CA SER A 518 -5.40 -10.58 2.18
C SER A 518 -4.74 -11.96 2.35
N ARG A 519 -4.91 -12.87 1.38
CA ARG A 519 -4.49 -14.26 1.42
C ARG A 519 -3.52 -14.62 0.31
N VAL A 520 -2.86 -15.77 0.47
CA VAL A 520 -2.16 -16.46 -0.61
C VAL A 520 -3.14 -17.45 -1.21
N VAL A 521 -3.23 -17.50 -2.55
CA VAL A 521 -4.13 -18.40 -3.27
C VAL A 521 -3.84 -19.86 -2.87
N PRO A 522 -4.81 -20.62 -2.37
CA PRO A 522 -4.71 -22.07 -2.27
C PRO A 522 -4.90 -22.69 -3.66
N VAL A 523 -3.98 -23.55 -4.08
CA VAL A 523 -3.99 -24.19 -5.41
C VAL A 523 -4.61 -25.59 -5.28
N PRO A 524 -5.80 -25.85 -5.85
CA PRO A 524 -6.49 -27.14 -5.76
C PRO A 524 -5.89 -28.14 -6.76
N LEU A 525 -4.80 -28.82 -6.39
CA LEU A 525 -4.02 -29.66 -7.31
C LEU A 525 -4.87 -30.68 -8.09
N LYS A 526 -5.85 -31.33 -7.44
CA LYS A 526 -6.74 -32.32 -8.07
C LYS A 526 -7.62 -31.75 -9.18
N ASP A 527 -8.09 -30.51 -9.02
CA ASP A 527 -8.93 -29.85 -10.02
C ASP A 527 -8.15 -29.47 -11.28
N LEU A 528 -6.82 -29.37 -11.15
CA LEU A 528 -5.90 -29.04 -12.24
C LEU A 528 -5.39 -30.26 -13.01
N GLU A 529 -5.67 -31.49 -12.56
CA GLU A 529 -5.32 -32.74 -13.27
C GLU A 529 -6.36 -33.11 -14.35
N ALA A 530 -7.57 -32.55 -14.26
CA ALA A 530 -8.74 -32.94 -15.06
C ALA A 530 -9.06 -32.02 -16.25
N LYS A 531 -8.17 -31.10 -16.61
CA LYS A 531 -8.33 -30.13 -17.71
C LYS A 531 -7.06 -30.09 -18.55
#